data_AF-A0A521GBV7-F1
#
_entry.id   AF-A0A521GBV7-F1
#
_cell.length_a   1.000
_cell.length_b   1.000
_cell.length_c   1.000
_cell.angle_alpha   90.00
_cell.angle_beta   90.00
_cell.angle_gamma   90.00
#
_symmetry.space_group_name_H-M   'P 1'
#
loop_
_entity.id
_entity.type
_entity.pdbx_description
1 polymer ?
#
loop_
_entity_poly.entity_id
_entity_poly.type
_entity_poly.pdbx_seq_one_letter_code
_entity_poly.pdbx_strand_id
1 'polypeptide(L)'
;MVAIRHLLDKHQAVSRKPLSVERKKYLKRVAENTKGTLGLLGLIFSGAGLLLILLGGGLGLLFTIAGFVLSILGLKGPRRGMAIAGLIISGITLLLFLLVIALIASLGFF
;
A
#
# COMPACT_ATOMS: atom_id res chain seq x y z
N MET A 1 24.55 -21.29 46.71
CA MET A 1 24.83 -19.90 46.29
C MET A 1 25.01 -19.71 44.77
N VAL A 2 25.40 -20.74 43.98
CA VAL A 2 25.64 -20.61 42.52
C VAL A 2 24.36 -20.38 41.70
N ALA A 3 23.25 -21.04 42.04
CA ALA A 3 21.99 -20.93 41.29
C ALA A 3 21.36 -19.52 41.35
N ILE A 4 21.52 -18.81 42.47
CA ILE A 4 21.01 -17.44 42.64
C ILE A 4 21.78 -16.46 41.75
N ARG A 5 23.09 -16.65 41.63
CA ARG A 5 23.96 -15.81 40.79
C ARG A 5 23.61 -15.96 39.30
N HIS A 6 23.31 -17.19 38.87
CA HIS A 6 22.91 -17.48 37.50
C HIS A 6 21.52 -16.89 37.12
N LEU A 7 20.58 -16.80 38.07
CA LEU A 7 19.29 -16.15 37.85
C LEU A 7 19.42 -14.62 37.79
N LEU A 8 20.32 -14.05 38.60
CA LEU A 8 20.60 -12.61 38.61
C LEU A 8 21.26 -12.15 37.30
N ASP A 9 22.20 -12.93 36.77
CA ASP A 9 22.84 -12.64 35.48
C ASP A 9 21.86 -12.75 34.30
N LYS A 10 20.90 -13.69 34.34
CA LYS A 10 19.83 -13.77 33.35
C LYS A 10 18.93 -12.53 33.37
N HIS A 11 18.56 -12.03 34.54
CA HIS A 11 17.75 -10.82 34.67
C HIS A 11 18.52 -9.56 34.25
N GLN A 12 19.83 -9.47 34.52
CA GLN A 12 20.66 -8.36 34.03
C GLN A 12 20.91 -8.40 32.52
N ALA A 13 21.06 -9.59 31.92
CA ALA A 13 21.21 -9.77 30.48
C ALA A 13 19.96 -9.33 29.70
N VAL A 14 18.76 -9.47 30.30
CA VAL A 14 17.50 -8.95 29.73
C VAL A 14 17.42 -7.43 29.81
N SER A 15 17.92 -6.82 30.89
CA SER A 15 17.94 -5.35 31.09
C SER A 15 18.98 -4.63 30.20
N ARG A 16 20.02 -5.34 29.74
CA ARG A 16 21.06 -4.81 28.85
C ARG A 16 20.78 -4.94 27.35
N LYS A 17 19.57 -5.38 26.93
CA LYS A 17 19.22 -5.19 25.52
C LYS A 17 19.13 -3.68 25.28
N PRO A 18 20.01 -3.09 24.45
CA PRO A 18 20.03 -1.65 24.30
C PRO A 18 18.65 -1.21 23.79
N LEU A 19 18.06 -0.22 24.46
CA LEU A 19 16.74 0.35 24.15
C LEU A 19 16.59 0.68 22.65
N SER A 20 17.71 0.92 21.96
CA SER A 20 17.82 1.16 20.52
C SER A 20 17.49 -0.06 19.63
N VAL A 21 17.75 -1.29 20.07
CA VAL A 21 17.46 -2.52 19.29
C VAL A 21 15.98 -2.88 19.36
N GLU A 22 15.39 -2.80 20.56
CA GLU A 22 13.93 -2.91 20.76
C GLU A 22 13.19 -1.81 19.97
N ARG A 23 13.62 -0.54 20.08
CA ARG A 23 13.05 0.56 19.26
C ARG A 23 13.21 0.33 17.76
N LYS A 24 14.38 -0.10 17.28
CA LYS A 24 14.59 -0.42 15.85
C LYS A 24 13.64 -1.53 15.39
N LYS A 25 13.41 -2.56 16.21
CA LYS A 25 12.49 -3.65 15.89
C LYS A 25 11.04 -3.20 15.89
N TYR A 26 10.64 -2.32 16.80
CA TYR A 26 9.31 -1.71 16.83
C TYR A 26 9.08 -0.81 15.61
N LEU A 27 10.01 0.10 15.32
CA LEU A 27 9.95 0.98 14.13
C LEU A 27 9.92 0.18 12.83
N LYS A 28 10.67 -0.91 12.73
CA LYS A 28 10.63 -1.81 11.58
C LYS A 28 9.24 -2.44 11.40
N ARG A 29 8.60 -2.91 12.48
CA ARG A 29 7.23 -3.46 12.42
C ARG A 29 6.19 -2.41 12.04
N VAL A 30 6.28 -1.21 12.60
CA VAL A 30 5.39 -0.09 12.23
C VAL A 30 5.55 0.22 10.74
N ALA A 31 6.79 0.36 10.24
CA ALA A 31 7.05 0.63 8.84
C ALA A 31 6.56 -0.49 7.90
N GLU A 32 6.68 -1.76 8.28
CA GLU A 32 6.10 -2.87 7.52
C GLU A 32 4.58 -2.82 7.46
N ASN A 33 3.93 -2.56 8.61
CA ASN A 33 2.47 -2.45 8.68
C ASN A 33 1.95 -1.29 7.82
N THR A 34 2.55 -0.09 7.92
CA THR A 34 2.15 1.08 7.12
C THR A 34 2.28 0.81 5.62
N LYS A 35 3.36 0.15 5.19
CA LYS A 35 3.55 -0.22 3.78
C LYS A 35 2.51 -1.25 3.30
N GLY A 36 2.09 -2.17 4.17
CA GLY A 36 0.99 -3.10 3.88
C GLY A 36 -0.35 -2.37 3.69
N THR A 37 -0.62 -1.35 4.50
CA THR A 37 -1.85 -0.54 4.42
C THR A 37 -1.90 0.31 3.15
N LEU A 38 -0.75 0.85 2.71
CA LEU A 38 -0.63 1.61 1.45
C LEU A 38 -1.06 0.78 0.22
N GLY A 39 -0.64 -0.48 0.14
CA GLY A 39 -1.04 -1.38 -0.94
C GLY A 39 -2.55 -1.70 -0.94
N LEU A 40 -3.16 -1.79 0.24
CA LEU A 40 -4.62 -1.98 0.38
C LEU A 40 -5.38 -0.73 -0.05
N LEU A 41 -4.95 0.45 0.38
CA LEU A 41 -5.55 1.72 -0.04
C LEU A 41 -5.44 1.91 -1.57
N GLY A 42 -4.30 1.57 -2.18
CA GLY A 42 -4.12 1.65 -3.63
C GLY A 42 -5.14 0.81 -4.39
N LEU A 43 -5.43 -0.41 -3.92
CA LEU A 43 -6.47 -1.27 -4.47
C LEU A 43 -7.87 -0.66 -4.33
N ILE A 44 -8.21 -0.15 -3.14
CA ILE A 44 -9.53 0.45 -2.86
C ILE A 44 -9.74 1.70 -3.71
N PHE A 45 -8.75 2.59 -3.79
CA PHE A 45 -8.82 3.80 -4.61
C PHE A 45 -8.91 3.49 -6.10
N SER A 46 -8.17 2.48 -6.58
CA SER A 46 -8.25 2.05 -7.98
C SER A 46 -9.62 1.45 -8.30
N GLY A 47 -10.17 0.62 -7.41
CA GLY A 47 -11.52 0.06 -7.56
C GLY A 47 -12.62 1.13 -7.50
N ALA A 48 -12.54 2.05 -6.54
CA ALA A 48 -13.47 3.17 -6.42
C ALA A 48 -13.39 4.12 -7.63
N GLY A 49 -12.19 4.39 -8.15
CA GLY A 49 -11.99 5.18 -9.35
C GLY A 49 -12.64 4.56 -10.58
N LEU A 50 -12.50 3.24 -10.78
CA LEU A 50 -13.19 2.50 -11.85
C LEU A 50 -14.70 2.62 -11.71
N LEU A 51 -15.23 2.45 -10.49
CA LEU A 51 -16.66 2.55 -10.21
C LEU A 51 -17.19 3.97 -10.51
N LEU A 52 -16.48 5.01 -10.06
CA LEU A 52 -16.80 6.41 -10.33
C LEU A 52 -16.77 6.76 -11.82
N ILE A 53 -15.80 6.23 -12.57
CA ILE A 53 -15.74 6.38 -14.03
C ILE A 53 -16.98 5.74 -14.67
N LEU A 54 -17.36 4.53 -14.26
CA LEU A 54 -18.54 3.82 -14.75
C LEU A 54 -19.85 4.57 -14.44
N LEU A 55 -19.91 5.25 -13.30
CA LEU A 55 -21.02 6.12 -12.91
C LEU A 55 -21.02 7.48 -13.65
N GLY A 56 -20.08 7.73 -14.57
CA GLY A 56 -19.99 8.97 -15.34
C GLY A 56 -19.40 10.15 -14.54
N GLY A 57 -18.80 9.89 -13.38
CA GLY A 57 -18.16 10.92 -12.57
C GLY A 57 -16.75 11.25 -13.07
N GLY A 58 -16.53 12.47 -13.53
CA GLY A 58 -15.20 12.95 -13.93
C GLY A 58 -14.13 12.89 -12.82
N LEU A 59 -14.55 12.81 -11.55
CA LEU A 59 -13.67 12.60 -10.40
C LEU A 59 -13.02 11.21 -10.36
N GLY A 60 -13.57 10.24 -11.09
CA GLY A 60 -13.05 8.87 -11.10
C GLY A 60 -11.61 8.80 -11.61
N LEU A 61 -11.21 9.68 -12.54
CA LEU A 61 -9.85 9.78 -13.06
C LEU A 61 -8.83 10.17 -11.98
N LEU A 62 -9.17 11.15 -11.14
CA LEU A 62 -8.35 11.56 -9.99
C LEU A 62 -8.16 10.41 -8.99
N PHE A 63 -9.23 9.66 -8.73
CA PHE A 63 -9.17 8.49 -7.85
C PHE A 63 -8.34 7.36 -8.45
N THR A 64 -8.43 7.11 -9.76
CA THR A 64 -7.61 6.10 -10.46
C THR A 64 -6.14 6.49 -10.44
N ILE A 65 -5.80 7.77 -10.64
CA ILE A 65 -4.42 8.27 -10.54
C ILE A 65 -3.89 8.13 -9.10
N ALA A 66 -4.66 8.55 -8.11
CA ALA A 66 -4.29 8.38 -6.70
C ALA A 66 -4.10 6.89 -6.36
N GLY A 67 -5.00 6.02 -6.80
CA GLY A 67 -4.91 4.57 -6.64
C GLY A 67 -3.65 3.98 -7.29
N PHE A 68 -3.30 4.45 -8.50
CA PHE A 68 -2.10 4.03 -9.22
C PHE A 68 -0.82 4.43 -8.46
N VAL A 69 -0.72 5.67 -7.99
CA VAL A 69 0.43 6.16 -7.20
C VAL A 69 0.56 5.39 -5.88
N LEU A 70 -0.55 5.18 -5.16
CA LEU A 70 -0.54 4.40 -3.92
C LEU A 70 -0.15 2.94 -4.17
N SER A 71 -0.57 2.34 -5.28
CA SER A 71 -0.14 0.98 -5.67
C SER A 71 1.36 0.92 -5.98
N ILE A 72 1.93 1.92 -6.67
CA ILE A 72 3.39 2.01 -6.89
C ILE A 72 4.15 2.12 -5.56
N LEU A 73 3.66 2.92 -4.63
CA LEU A 73 4.27 3.03 -3.30
C LEU A 73 4.13 1.73 -2.49
N GLY A 74 3.01 1.02 -2.65
CA GLY A 74 2.74 -0.27 -2.01
C GLY A 74 3.61 -1.43 -2.51
N LEU A 75 4.17 -1.35 -3.72
CA LEU A 75 5.08 -2.37 -4.29
C LEU A 75 6.36 -2.57 -3.46
N LYS A 76 6.80 -1.55 -2.72
CA LYS A 76 7.95 -1.63 -1.80
C LYS A 76 7.57 -2.22 -0.42
N GLY A 77 6.33 -2.63 -0.24
CA GLY A 77 5.78 -3.16 1.00
C GLY A 77 5.79 -4.69 1.10
N PRO A 78 5.41 -5.24 2.27
CA PRO A 78 5.29 -6.68 2.48
C PRO A 78 4.11 -7.30 1.72
N ARG A 79 3.06 -6.52 1.42
CA ARG A 79 1.85 -6.98 0.69
C ARG A 79 1.92 -6.65 -0.81
N ARG A 80 3.00 -7.07 -1.47
CA ARG A 80 3.24 -6.77 -2.90
C ARG A 80 2.11 -7.24 -3.81
N GLY A 81 1.49 -8.40 -3.51
CA GLY A 81 0.39 -8.93 -4.30
C GLY A 81 -0.82 -7.98 -4.41
N MET A 82 -1.20 -7.31 -3.31
CA MET A 82 -2.28 -6.32 -3.32
C MET A 82 -1.91 -5.07 -4.12
N ALA A 83 -0.66 -4.61 -3.99
CA ALA A 83 -0.17 -3.47 -4.76
C ALA A 83 -0.17 -3.74 -6.27
N ILE A 84 0.26 -4.94 -6.68
CA ILE A 84 0.24 -5.41 -8.08
C ILE A 84 -1.20 -5.50 -8.58
N ALA A 85 -2.13 -6.09 -7.80
CA ALA A 85 -3.53 -6.17 -8.18
C ALA A 85 -4.13 -4.77 -8.41
N GLY A 86 -3.86 -3.82 -7.51
CA GLY A 86 -4.29 -2.42 -7.68
C GLY A 86 -3.69 -1.77 -8.93
N LEU A 87 -2.43 -2.07 -9.25
CA LEU A 87 -1.74 -1.54 -10.43
C LEU A 87 -2.31 -2.11 -11.75
N ILE A 88 -2.65 -3.39 -11.78
CA ILE A 88 -3.30 -4.04 -12.92
C ILE A 88 -4.68 -3.44 -13.13
N ILE A 89 -5.48 -3.31 -12.07
CA ILE A 89 -6.83 -2.74 -12.15
C ILE A 89 -6.76 -1.30 -12.65
N SER A 90 -5.91 -0.46 -12.06
CA SER A 90 -5.77 0.93 -12.49
C SER A 90 -5.25 1.03 -13.94
N GLY A 91 -4.32 0.18 -14.36
CA GLY A 91 -3.87 0.10 -15.75
C GLY A 91 -4.99 -0.25 -16.74
N ILE A 92 -5.80 -1.28 -16.44
CA ILE A 92 -6.97 -1.66 -17.25
C ILE A 92 -8.00 -0.52 -17.28
N THR A 93 -8.23 0.12 -16.14
CA THR A 93 -9.17 1.25 -16.01
C THR A 93 -8.75 2.41 -16.90
N LEU A 94 -7.48 2.80 -16.86
CA LEU A 94 -6.91 3.85 -17.69
C LEU A 94 -7.02 3.51 -19.18
N LEU A 95 -6.72 2.26 -19.56
CA LEU A 95 -6.83 1.80 -20.94
C LEU A 95 -8.28 1.85 -21.46
N LEU A 96 -9.24 1.36 -20.67
CA LEU A 96 -10.67 1.45 -20.96
C LEU A 96 -11.12 2.91 -21.10
N PHE A 97 -10.68 3.78 -20.20
CA PHE A 97 -11.03 5.19 -20.24
C PHE A 97 -10.50 5.87 -21.51
N LEU A 98 -9.26 5.56 -21.89
CA LEU A 98 -8.65 6.06 -23.13
C LEU A 98 -9.42 5.58 -24.37
N LEU A 99 -9.84 4.31 -24.37
CA LEU A 99 -10.64 3.72 -25.45
C LEU A 99 -12.01 4.41 -25.58
N VAL A 100 -12.67 4.70 -24.46
CA VAL A 100 -13.95 5.44 -24.44
C VAL A 100 -13.77 6.85 -25.00
N ILE A 101 -12.73 7.58 -24.59
CA ILE A 101 -12.44 8.91 -25.15
C ILE A 101 -12.17 8.83 -26.66
N ALA A 102 -11.37 7.85 -27.10
CA ALA A 102 -11.06 7.67 -28.52
C ALA A 102 -12.32 7.35 -29.35
N LEU A 103 -13.24 6.56 -28.79
CA LEU A 103 -14.54 6.29 -29.42
C LEU A 103 -15.40 7.56 -29.52
N ILE A 104 -15.49 8.35 -28.44
CA ILE A 104 -16.25 9.61 -28.43
C ILE A 104 -15.66 10.61 -29.44
N ALA A 105 -14.32 10.72 -29.50
CA ALA A 105 -13.63 11.55 -30.46
C ALA A 105 -13.85 11.09 -31.92
N SER A 106 -13.83 9.78 -32.16
CA SER A 106 -14.11 9.19 -33.48
C SER A 106 -15.57 9.39 -33.92
N LEU A 107 -16.51 9.41 -32.97
CA LEU A 107 -17.93 9.69 -33.20
C LEU A 107 -18.22 11.18 -33.49
N GLY A 108 -17.20 12.05 -33.50
CA GLY A 108 -17.34 13.44 -33.96
C GLY A 108 -18.03 14.39 -32.98
N PHE A 109 -18.07 14.06 -31.68
CA PHE A 109 -18.64 14.94 -30.65
C PHE A 109 -17.70 16.10 -30.22
N PHE A 110 -16.92 16.67 -31.14
CA PHE A 110 -16.02 17.80 -30.88
C PHE A 110 -16.03 18.84 -32.00
#